data_AF-A0A953BW72-F1
#
_entry.id   AF-A0A953BW72-F1
#
_cell.length_a   1.000
_cell.length_b   1.000
_cell.length_c   1.000
_cell.angle_alpha   90.00
_cell.angle_beta   90.00
_cell.angle_gamma   90.00
#
_symmetry.space_group_name_H-M   'P 1'
#
loop_
_entity.id
_entity.type
_entity.pdbx_description
1 polymer ?
#
loop_
_entity_poly.entity_id
_entity_poly.type
_entity_poly.pdbx_seq_one_letter_code
_entity_poly.pdbx_strand_id
1 'polypeptide(L)'
;MTYRLSGSVGAFPASQKVWQPDEARRCWRSWRGLEPAEKPPAVREAHRQLTGYLRNNVHRMNYPRCLAHGWEIGSGAIESACQNIVGRRLKGPGMQWRERGTTSQCQWRALDRSETPL
;
A
#
# COMPACT_ATOMS: atom_id res chain seq x y z
N MET A 1 -11.81 8.08 16.78
CA MET A 1 -12.44 9.10 15.91
C MET A 1 -13.26 8.35 14.87
N THR A 2 -14.56 8.21 15.14
CA THR A 2 -15.48 7.29 14.45
C THR A 2 -16.27 8.07 13.41
N TYR A 3 -16.06 7.79 12.13
CA TYR A 3 -16.87 8.37 11.07
C TYR A 3 -18.19 7.61 10.95
N ARG A 4 -19.31 8.30 11.22
CA ARG A 4 -20.67 7.85 10.93
C ARG A 4 -21.08 8.47 9.59
N LEU A 5 -21.00 7.70 8.51
CA LEU A 5 -21.50 8.12 7.20
C LEU A 5 -23.00 7.84 7.14
N SER A 6 -23.82 8.89 7.12
CA SER A 6 -25.24 8.82 6.79
C SER A 6 -25.39 8.81 5.27
N GLY A 7 -25.69 7.64 4.71
CA GLY A 7 -25.92 7.47 3.29
C GLY A 7 -26.02 5.98 3.04
N SER A 8 -27.18 5.53 2.57
CA SER A 8 -27.57 4.13 2.39
C SER A 8 -26.67 3.42 1.39
N VAL A 9 -25.48 3.03 1.82
CA VAL A 9 -24.70 1.96 1.20
C VAL A 9 -25.13 0.70 1.94
N GLY A 10 -25.80 -0.20 1.20
CA GLY A 10 -26.34 -1.44 1.73
C GLY A 10 -25.33 -2.14 2.65
N ALA A 11 -25.83 -2.57 3.81
CA ALA A 11 -25.07 -3.26 4.84
C ALA A 11 -24.15 -4.33 4.21
N PHE A 12 -22.84 -4.13 4.33
CA PHE A 12 -21.87 -5.19 4.03
C PHE A 12 -21.93 -6.19 5.18
N PRO A 13 -22.39 -7.44 4.97
CA PRO A 13 -22.52 -8.39 6.06
C PRO A 13 -21.13 -8.76 6.58
N ALA A 14 -20.99 -8.66 7.90
CA ALA A 14 -19.88 -9.20 8.67
C ALA A 14 -19.98 -10.73 8.67
N SER A 15 -19.41 -11.37 7.64
CA SER A 15 -19.22 -12.81 7.61
C SER A 15 -18.05 -13.11 6.68
N GLN A 16 -17.02 -13.78 7.19
CA GLN A 16 -15.85 -14.34 6.49
C GLN A 16 -15.97 -14.32 4.95
N LYS A 17 -15.48 -13.25 4.31
CA LYS A 17 -15.29 -13.25 2.86
C LYS A 17 -13.88 -13.73 2.57
N VAL A 18 -13.76 -15.03 2.31
CA VAL A 18 -12.62 -15.56 1.55
C VAL A 18 -12.65 -14.86 0.19
N TRP A 19 -11.75 -13.89 -0.01
CA TRP A 19 -11.62 -13.22 -1.30
C TRP A 19 -11.20 -14.25 -2.33
N GLN A 20 -12.02 -14.45 -3.36
CA GLN A 20 -11.73 -15.43 -4.41
C GLN A 20 -10.93 -14.76 -5.54
N PRO A 21 -9.98 -15.44 -6.20
CA PRO A 21 -9.19 -14.87 -7.31
C PRO A 21 -10.05 -14.22 -8.41
N ASP A 22 -11.30 -14.65 -8.56
CA ASP A 22 -12.25 -14.15 -9.53
C ASP A 22 -12.92 -12.82 -9.11
N GLU A 23 -12.86 -12.46 -7.83
CA GLU A 23 -13.34 -11.17 -7.33
C GLU A 23 -12.41 -10.02 -7.74
N ALA A 24 -11.09 -10.23 -7.83
CA ALA A 24 -10.18 -9.27 -8.47
C ALA A 24 -10.58 -9.01 -9.93
N ARG A 25 -10.94 -10.07 -10.66
CA ARG A 25 -11.46 -9.95 -12.03
C ARG A 25 -12.83 -9.28 -12.07
N ARG A 26 -13.65 -9.40 -11.01
CA ARG A 26 -14.96 -8.78 -10.89
C ARG A 26 -14.86 -7.28 -10.57
N CYS A 27 -13.97 -6.89 -9.67
CA CYS A 27 -13.56 -5.49 -9.46
C CYS A 27 -13.01 -4.90 -10.77
N TRP A 28 -12.17 -5.64 -11.49
CA TRP A 28 -11.69 -5.19 -12.80
C TRP A 28 -12.84 -4.90 -13.80
N ARG A 29 -13.90 -5.71 -13.80
CA ARG A 29 -15.09 -5.46 -14.64
C ARG A 29 -15.85 -4.19 -14.23
N SER A 30 -15.96 -3.91 -12.94
CA SER A 30 -16.61 -2.66 -12.49
C SER A 30 -15.76 -1.42 -12.79
N TRP A 31 -14.43 -1.55 -12.76
CA TRP A 31 -13.52 -0.45 -13.08
C TRP A 31 -13.54 -0.09 -14.56
N ARG A 32 -13.79 -1.07 -15.44
CA ARG A 32 -13.93 -0.86 -16.89
C ARG A 32 -15.14 0.03 -17.26
N GLY A 33 -16.09 0.21 -16.34
CA GLY A 33 -17.22 1.14 -16.51
C GLY A 33 -16.93 2.58 -16.08
N LEU A 34 -15.77 2.85 -15.45
CA LEU A 34 -15.36 4.17 -14.97
C LEU A 34 -14.52 4.93 -16.00
N GLU A 35 -14.75 4.67 -17.30
CA GLU A 35 -14.00 5.33 -18.37
C GLU A 35 -14.16 6.85 -18.28
N PRO A 36 -13.05 7.61 -18.17
CA PRO A 36 -13.10 9.05 -17.99
C PRO A 36 -13.32 9.75 -19.35
N ALA A 37 -14.44 9.48 -20.01
CA ALA A 37 -14.75 10.00 -21.34
C ALA A 37 -14.80 11.55 -21.36
N GLU A 38 -15.23 12.16 -20.26
CA GLU A 38 -15.37 13.63 -20.13
C GLU A 38 -14.18 14.32 -19.43
N LYS A 39 -13.08 13.62 -19.16
CA LYS A 39 -11.93 14.20 -18.44
C LYS A 39 -10.85 14.75 -19.38
N PRO A 40 -9.99 15.68 -18.90
CA PRO A 40 -8.88 16.19 -19.68
C PRO A 40 -7.97 15.08 -20.22
N PRO A 41 -7.31 15.30 -21.38
CA PRO A 41 -6.51 14.27 -22.05
C PRO A 41 -5.41 13.67 -21.16
N ALA A 42 -4.80 14.48 -20.28
CA ALA A 42 -3.80 13.98 -19.31
C ALA A 42 -4.37 12.96 -18.32
N VAL A 43 -5.61 13.14 -17.86
CA VAL A 43 -6.27 12.23 -16.92
C VAL A 43 -6.64 10.91 -17.62
N ARG A 44 -7.06 10.99 -18.88
CA ARG A 44 -7.35 9.82 -19.72
C ARG A 44 -6.08 8.98 -19.97
N GLU A 45 -4.97 9.66 -20.23
CA GLU A 45 -3.66 9.02 -20.38
C GLU A 45 -3.21 8.31 -19.10
N ALA A 46 -3.26 9.02 -17.96
CA ALA A 46 -2.93 8.44 -16.66
C ALA A 46 -3.83 7.24 -16.31
N HIS A 47 -5.13 7.33 -16.61
CA HIS A 47 -6.07 6.22 -16.43
C HIS A 47 -5.69 5.01 -17.28
N ARG A 48 -5.34 5.21 -18.56
CA ARG A 48 -4.89 4.14 -19.45
C ARG A 48 -3.62 3.46 -18.92
N GLN A 49 -2.64 4.25 -18.47
CA GLN A 49 -1.38 3.73 -17.92
C GLN A 49 -1.61 2.94 -16.62
N LEU A 50 -2.39 3.49 -15.69
CA LEU A 50 -2.72 2.83 -14.42
C LEU A 50 -3.46 1.51 -14.67
N THR A 51 -4.46 1.53 -15.55
CA THR A 51 -5.24 0.35 -15.96
C THR A 51 -4.31 -0.71 -16.55
N GLY A 52 -3.43 -0.34 -17.49
CA GLY A 52 -2.43 -1.25 -18.05
C GLY A 52 -1.51 -1.85 -16.99
N TYR A 53 -1.00 -1.03 -16.07
CA TYR A 53 -0.13 -1.46 -14.99
C TYR A 53 -0.83 -2.46 -14.05
N LEU A 54 -2.04 -2.14 -13.59
CA LEU A 54 -2.82 -3.01 -12.70
C LEU A 54 -3.11 -4.35 -13.37
N ARG A 55 -3.52 -4.34 -14.64
CA ARG A 55 -3.77 -5.56 -15.42
C ARG A 55 -2.55 -6.46 -15.49
N ASN A 56 -1.38 -5.90 -15.75
CA ASN A 56 -0.13 -6.66 -15.85
C ASN A 56 0.31 -7.23 -14.48
N ASN A 57 -0.06 -6.56 -13.38
CA ASN A 57 0.34 -6.93 -12.02
C ASN A 57 -0.74 -7.68 -11.21
N VAL A 58 -1.87 -8.09 -11.82
CA VAL A 58 -2.94 -8.84 -11.12
C VAL A 58 -2.40 -10.07 -10.36
N HIS A 59 -1.41 -10.75 -10.92
CA HIS A 59 -0.77 -11.92 -10.30
C HIS A 59 -0.11 -11.62 -8.94
N ARG A 60 0.23 -10.35 -8.66
CA ARG A 60 0.80 -9.89 -7.39
C ARG A 60 -0.26 -9.45 -6.38
N MET A 61 -1.52 -9.31 -6.79
CA MET A 61 -2.62 -8.79 -5.98
C MET A 61 -3.38 -9.91 -5.24
N ASN A 62 -2.67 -10.92 -4.73
CA ASN A 62 -3.28 -12.00 -3.93
C ASN A 62 -3.47 -11.56 -2.46
N TYR A 63 -4.27 -10.52 -2.27
CA TYR A 63 -4.61 -9.98 -0.96
C TYR A 63 -5.20 -11.00 0.03
N PRO A 64 -6.07 -11.95 -0.36
CA PRO A 64 -6.55 -12.95 0.61
C PRO A 64 -5.45 -13.82 1.15
N ARG A 65 -4.49 -14.24 0.33
CA ARG A 65 -3.35 -14.98 0.83
C ARG A 65 -2.60 -14.15 1.87
N CYS A 66 -2.34 -12.87 1.58
CA CYS A 66 -1.70 -11.97 2.53
C CYS A 66 -2.50 -11.86 3.84
N LEU A 67 -3.82 -11.65 3.77
CA LEU A 67 -4.69 -11.59 4.96
C LEU A 67 -4.68 -12.91 5.74
N ALA A 68 -4.75 -14.05 5.06
CA ALA A 68 -4.75 -15.37 5.70
C ALA A 68 -3.43 -15.67 6.44
N HIS A 69 -2.32 -15.12 5.95
CA HIS A 69 -1.00 -15.23 6.60
C HIS A 69 -0.78 -14.13 7.66
N GLY A 70 -1.76 -13.24 7.88
CA GLY A 70 -1.62 -12.09 8.79
C GLY A 70 -0.61 -11.05 8.29
N TRP A 71 -0.29 -11.02 7.00
CA TRP A 71 0.63 -10.05 6.43
C TRP A 71 -0.05 -8.69 6.27
N GLU A 72 0.69 -7.64 6.60
CA GLU A 72 0.24 -6.27 6.40
C GLU A 72 0.15 -5.96 4.90
N ILE A 73 -1.02 -5.49 4.47
CA ILE A 73 -1.29 -5.10 3.08
C ILE A 73 -1.12 -3.58 2.88
N GLY A 74 -1.22 -2.81 3.96
CA GLY A 74 -1.03 -1.37 3.94
C GLY A 74 0.45 -1.00 3.89
N SER A 75 0.77 0.10 3.19
CA SER A 75 2.13 0.63 3.15
C SER A 75 2.53 1.39 4.42
N GLY A 76 1.59 1.74 5.31
CA GLY A 76 1.84 2.64 6.44
C GLY A 76 2.91 2.17 7.42
N ALA A 77 2.95 0.88 7.76
CA ALA A 77 3.99 0.33 8.63
C ALA A 77 5.38 0.39 7.96
N ILE A 78 5.45 0.05 6.67
CA ILE A 78 6.68 0.12 5.87
C ILE A 78 7.15 1.56 5.69
N GLU A 79 6.25 2.49 5.39
CA GLU A 79 6.54 3.92 5.25
C GLU A 79 7.04 4.52 6.57
N SER A 80 6.36 4.20 7.68
CA SER A 80 6.79 4.59 9.02
C SER A 80 8.16 4.04 9.38
N ALA A 81 8.42 2.76 9.08
CA ALA A 81 9.73 2.15 9.30
C ALA A 81 10.82 2.85 8.47
N CYS A 82 10.59 3.06 7.18
CA CYS A 82 11.52 3.77 6.29
C CYS A 82 11.82 5.20 6.81
N GLN A 83 10.79 5.93 7.25
CA GLN A 83 10.98 7.26 7.80
C GLN A 83 11.76 7.25 9.11
N ASN A 84 11.45 6.34 10.04
CA ASN A 84 12.03 6.34 11.39
C ASN A 84 13.44 5.72 11.46
N ILE A 85 13.69 4.65 10.68
CA ILE A 85 14.97 3.94 10.64
C ILE A 85 15.95 4.68 9.73
N VAL A 86 15.52 5.01 8.51
CA VAL A 86 16.39 5.59 7.47
C VAL A 86 16.30 7.12 7.48
N GLY A 87 15.09 7.65 7.25
CA GLY A 87 14.87 9.07 6.99
C GLY A 87 15.37 9.98 8.10
N ARG A 88 15.00 9.70 9.36
CA ARG A 88 15.37 10.51 10.52
C ARG A 88 16.87 10.64 10.73
N ARG A 89 17.68 9.65 10.32
CA ARG A 89 19.12 9.66 10.57
C ARG A 89 19.95 10.00 9.33
N LEU A 90 19.53 9.56 8.15
CA LEU A 90 20.33 9.71 6.94
C LEU A 90 20.02 10.99 6.17
N LYS A 91 18.82 11.57 6.31
CA LYS A 91 18.37 12.75 5.53
C LYS A 91 18.49 14.08 6.28
N GLY A 92 19.15 14.11 7.43
CA GLY A 92 19.34 15.32 8.23
C GLY A 92 20.36 16.31 7.64
N PRO A 93 20.37 17.58 8.09
CA PRO A 93 21.39 18.55 7.71
C PRO A 93 22.78 18.11 8.19
N GLY A 94 23.82 18.36 7.39
CA GLY A 94 25.20 18.00 7.71
C GLY A 94 25.52 16.50 7.66
N MET A 95 24.58 15.67 7.20
CA MET A 95 24.76 14.22 7.07
C MET A 95 25.60 13.90 5.84
N GLN A 96 26.83 13.44 6.06
CA GLN A 96 27.67 12.85 5.01
C GLN A 96 27.96 11.40 5.36
N TRP A 97 27.60 10.50 4.46
CA TRP A 97 27.75 9.07 4.68
C TRP A 97 28.46 8.42 3.51
N ARG A 98 29.32 7.45 3.83
CA ARG A 98 29.79 6.45 2.85
C ARG A 98 28.85 5.26 2.90
N GLU A 99 28.73 4.52 1.80
CA GLU A 99 27.77 3.41 1.64
C GLU A 99 27.86 2.33 2.74
N ARG A 100 29.09 1.98 3.17
CA ARG A 100 29.25 1.05 4.31
C ARG A 100 28.67 1.63 5.61
N GLY A 101 28.84 2.93 5.83
CA GLY A 101 28.35 3.62 7.02
C GLY A 101 26.82 3.74 7.06
N THR A 102 26.16 3.97 5.92
CA THR A 102 24.69 4.00 5.87
C THR A 102 24.10 2.65 6.23
N THR A 103 24.67 1.56 5.70
CA THR A 103 24.20 0.19 5.95
C THR A 103 24.30 -0.18 7.43
N SER A 104 25.46 0.03 8.06
CA SER A 104 25.64 -0.23 9.49
C SER A 104 24.67 0.59 10.35
N GLN A 105 24.44 1.87 10.01
CA GLN A 105 23.52 2.71 10.76
C GLN A 105 22.06 2.26 10.63
N CYS A 106 21.63 1.85 9.44
CA CYS A 106 20.28 1.31 9.27
C CYS A 106 20.08 0.02 10.05
N GLN A 107 21.07 -0.88 10.06
CA GLN A 107 21.02 -2.14 10.82
C GLN A 107 20.92 -1.89 12.33
N TRP A 108 21.79 -1.04 12.87
CA TRP A 108 21.74 -0.65 14.29
C TRP A 108 20.40 -0.04 14.68
N ARG A 109 19.85 0.84 13.83
CA ARG A 109 18.56 1.49 14.09
C ARG A 109 17.39 0.52 13.97
N ALA A 110 17.47 -0.48 13.08
CA ALA A 110 16.45 -1.51 12.99
C ALA A 110 16.41 -2.35 14.28
N LEU A 111 17.57 -2.72 14.81
CA LEU A 111 17.70 -3.42 16.09
C LEU A 111 17.11 -2.58 17.24
N ASP A 112 17.59 -1.35 17.42
CA ASP A 112 17.11 -0.38 18.44
C ASP A 112 15.60 -0.16 18.41
N ARG A 113 14.98 -0.16 17.23
CA ARG A 113 13.53 0.04 17.08
C ARG A 113 12.72 -1.24 17.15
N SER A 114 13.34 -2.40 17.00
CA SER A 114 12.70 -3.70 17.16
C SER A 114 12.68 -4.17 18.61
N GLU A 115 13.66 -3.75 19.41
CA GLU A 115 13.68 -4.03 20.84
C GLU A 115 12.55 -3.22 21.50
N THR A 116 11.60 -3.94 22.10
CA THR A 116 10.53 -3.31 22.89
C THR A 116 11.18 -2.77 24.17
N PRO A 117 10.92 -1.52 24.59
CA PRO A 117 11.45 -1.03 25.85
C PRO A 117 10.88 -1.91 26.98
N LEU A 118 11.75 -2.43 27.84
CA LEU A 118 11.37 -3.09 29.10
C LEU A 118 10.56 -2.15 30.00
#